data_AF-A0A4R3PRW2-F1
#
_entry.id   AF-A0A4R3PRW2-F1
#
_cell.length_a   1.000
_cell.length_b   1.000
_cell.length_c   1.000
_cell.angle_alpha   90.00
_cell.angle_beta   90.00
_cell.angle_gamma   90.00
#
_symmetry.space_group_name_H-M   'P 1'
#
loop_
_entity.id
_entity.type
_entity.pdbx_description
1 polymer ?
#
loop_
_entity_poly.entity_id
_entity_poly.type
_entity_poly.pdbx_seq_one_letter_code
_entity_poly.pdbx_strand_id
1 'polypeptide(L)'
;TDSEAVLTALIRDFDTDGFNRRKRRIAEVAERMRSRYPTGNVRYQFTDTYQDISTSLARDDRAVALLFKAMEELGIEKKVIPMRGGTDGAVLSARGIPTPNFFTGAYNFHSRYEFLPVPAFERSFEVALKICQLAATGYCMSAPVVPDLRLTKLT
;
A
#
# COMPACT_ATOMS: atom_id res chain seq x y z
N THR A 1 -10.69 -40.91 16.97
CA THR A 1 -10.09 -39.57 17.08
C THR A 1 -10.46 -38.85 15.82
N ASP A 2 -11.33 -37.85 15.90
CA ASP A 2 -11.74 -37.09 14.72
C ASP A 2 -10.56 -36.25 14.25
N SER A 3 -10.14 -36.45 13.00
CA SER A 3 -9.05 -35.71 12.38
C SER A 3 -9.54 -34.33 11.93
N GLU A 4 -8.89 -33.27 12.39
CA GLU A 4 -9.19 -31.88 12.04
C GLU A 4 -8.05 -31.27 11.20
N ALA A 5 -8.40 -30.38 10.27
CA ALA A 5 -7.45 -29.54 9.54
C ALA A 5 -7.99 -28.11 9.40
N VAL A 6 -7.13 -27.11 9.64
CA VAL A 6 -7.48 -25.68 9.55
C VAL A 6 -6.59 -25.01 8.50
N LEU A 7 -7.20 -24.30 7.55
CA LEU A 7 -6.51 -23.50 6.55
C LEU A 7 -6.76 -22.01 6.80
N THR A 8 -5.69 -21.25 7.04
CA THR A 8 -5.72 -19.78 7.04
C THR A 8 -5.12 -19.28 5.73
N ALA A 9 -5.85 -18.43 5.00
CA ALA A 9 -5.43 -17.89 3.72
C ALA A 9 -5.65 -16.38 3.66
N LEU A 10 -4.75 -15.67 2.95
CA LEU A 10 -4.88 -14.25 2.66
C LEU A 10 -5.35 -14.06 1.22
N ILE A 11 -6.44 -13.34 1.03
CA ILE A 11 -6.93 -12.95 -0.30
C ILE A 11 -6.41 -11.53 -0.57
N ARG A 12 -5.71 -11.34 -1.69
CA ARG A 12 -5.23 -10.03 -2.14
C ARG A 12 -5.57 -9.86 -3.61
N ASP A 13 -6.16 -8.72 -3.94
CA ASP A 13 -6.40 -8.30 -5.32
C ASP A 13 -6.31 -6.77 -5.39
N PHE A 14 -5.97 -6.24 -6.56
CA PHE A 14 -5.91 -4.78 -6.78
C PHE A 14 -7.28 -4.19 -7.12
N ASP A 15 -8.20 -5.04 -7.57
CA ASP A 15 -9.54 -4.68 -8.01
C ASP A 15 -10.58 -5.31 -7.08
N THR A 16 -11.59 -4.53 -6.71
CA THR A 16 -12.67 -4.94 -5.80
C THR A 16 -13.45 -6.11 -6.39
N ASP A 17 -13.70 -6.12 -7.71
CA ASP A 17 -14.40 -7.23 -8.35
C ASP A 17 -13.53 -8.50 -8.36
N GLY A 18 -12.23 -8.36 -8.61
CA GLY A 18 -11.24 -9.42 -8.48
C GLY A 18 -11.21 -10.05 -7.08
N PHE A 19 -11.17 -9.21 -6.05
CA PHE A 19 -11.22 -9.63 -4.66
C PHE A 19 -12.49 -10.45 -4.36
N ASN A 20 -13.65 -9.94 -4.79
CA ASN A 20 -14.94 -10.60 -4.60
C ASN A 20 -15.07 -11.90 -5.41
N ARG A 21 -14.51 -11.97 -6.62
CA ARG A 21 -14.43 -13.22 -7.41
C ARG A 21 -13.62 -14.29 -6.66
N ARG A 22 -12.50 -13.92 -6.03
CA ARG A 22 -11.67 -14.87 -5.26
C ARG A 22 -12.39 -15.37 -4.01
N LYS A 23 -13.09 -14.51 -3.26
CA LYS A 23 -13.92 -14.92 -2.12
C LYS A 23 -14.99 -15.94 -2.53
N ARG A 24 -15.72 -15.66 -3.62
CA ARG A 24 -16.71 -16.59 -4.17
C ARG A 24 -16.10 -17.94 -4.53
N ARG A 25 -14.93 -17.95 -5.15
CA ARG A 25 -14.24 -19.20 -5.50
C ARG A 25 -13.92 -20.07 -4.29
N ILE A 26 -13.50 -19.49 -3.17
CA ILE A 26 -13.24 -20.25 -1.93
C ILE A 26 -14.55 -20.82 -1.37
N ALA A 27 -15.62 -20.03 -1.35
CA ALA A 27 -16.94 -20.49 -0.90
C ALA A 27 -17.48 -21.66 -1.77
N GLU A 28 -17.37 -21.55 -3.09
CA GLU A 28 -17.75 -22.62 -4.04
C GLU A 28 -16.99 -23.92 -3.77
N VAL A 29 -15.68 -23.84 -3.53
CA VAL A 29 -14.86 -25.03 -3.23
C VAL A 29 -15.27 -25.64 -1.89
N ALA A 30 -15.50 -24.82 -0.86
CA ALA A 30 -15.97 -25.31 0.44
C ALA A 30 -17.31 -26.06 0.32
N GLU A 31 -18.24 -25.53 -0.47
CA GLU A 31 -19.54 -26.16 -0.69
C GLU A 31 -19.43 -27.47 -1.50
N ARG A 32 -18.55 -27.49 -2.51
CA ARG A 32 -18.22 -28.74 -3.23
C ARG A 32 -17.65 -29.80 -2.30
N MET A 33 -16.81 -29.41 -1.32
CA MET A 33 -16.25 -30.36 -0.36
C MET A 33 -17.32 -30.89 0.61
N ARG A 34 -18.25 -30.04 1.08
CA ARG A 34 -19.40 -30.50 1.88
C ARG A 34 -20.24 -31.53 1.13
N SER A 35 -20.56 -31.22 -0.13
CA SER A 35 -21.36 -32.12 -0.98
C SER A 35 -20.66 -33.46 -1.21
N ARG A 36 -19.32 -33.44 -1.36
CA ARG A 36 -18.53 -34.66 -1.58
C ARG A 36 -18.34 -35.51 -0.33
N TYR A 37 -18.32 -34.89 0.85
CA TYR A 37 -18.03 -35.55 2.12
C TYR A 37 -19.11 -35.21 3.18
N PRO A 38 -20.30 -35.82 3.09
CA PRO A 38 -21.46 -35.43 3.92
C PRO A 38 -21.30 -35.74 5.42
N THR A 39 -20.37 -36.65 5.77
CA THR A 39 -20.01 -36.95 7.16
C THR A 39 -18.99 -35.97 7.74
N GLY A 40 -18.34 -35.16 6.89
CA GLY A 40 -17.36 -34.15 7.30
C GLY A 40 -18.01 -32.79 7.54
N ASN A 41 -17.46 -32.02 8.49
CA ASN A 41 -17.88 -30.65 8.73
C ASN A 41 -16.88 -29.67 8.10
N VAL A 42 -17.31 -28.88 7.11
CA VAL A 42 -16.48 -27.82 6.50
C VAL A 42 -17.07 -26.47 6.88
N ARG A 43 -16.28 -25.61 7.53
CA ARG A 43 -16.64 -24.22 7.86
C ARG A 43 -15.65 -23.27 7.23
N TYR A 44 -16.11 -22.08 6.86
CA TYR A 44 -15.26 -21.00 6.38
C TYR A 44 -15.77 -19.67 6.92
N GLN A 45 -14.87 -18.72 7.12
CA GLN A 45 -15.15 -17.35 7.53
C GLN A 45 -14.26 -16.42 6.72
N PHE A 46 -14.82 -15.28 6.31
CA PHE A 46 -14.05 -14.20 5.69
C PHE A 46 -14.02 -13.01 6.64
N THR A 47 -12.82 -12.46 6.83
CA THR A 47 -12.62 -11.18 7.50
C THR A 47 -11.97 -10.26 6.49
N ASP A 48 -12.67 -9.20 6.10
CA ASP A 48 -12.15 -8.24 5.11
C ASP A 48 -11.22 -7.26 5.81
N THR A 49 -9.93 -7.39 5.49
CA THR A 49 -8.88 -6.51 5.98
C THR A 49 -8.45 -5.57 4.87
N TYR A 50 -9.36 -4.68 4.43
CA TYR A 50 -9.09 -3.40 3.76
C TYR A 50 -10.41 -2.87 3.16
N GLN A 51 -10.81 -1.66 3.54
CA GLN A 51 -11.76 -0.87 2.76
C GLN A 51 -11.00 -0.06 1.73
N ASP A 52 -11.56 0.03 0.52
CA ASP A 52 -11.05 0.75 -0.63
C ASP A 52 -10.67 2.22 -0.29
N ILE A 53 -9.39 2.44 -0.05
CA ILE A 53 -8.81 3.76 0.26
C ILE A 53 -8.68 4.61 -1.03
N SER A 54 -8.91 4.01 -2.19
CA SER A 54 -8.89 4.69 -3.48
C SER A 54 -9.83 5.91 -3.51
N THR A 55 -10.94 5.87 -2.76
CA THR A 55 -11.91 6.96 -2.68
C THR A 55 -11.49 8.13 -1.79
N SER A 56 -10.56 7.95 -0.83
CA SER A 56 -10.21 9.01 0.13
C SER A 56 -9.08 9.94 -0.34
N LEU A 57 -8.30 9.52 -1.35
CA LEU A 57 -7.18 10.31 -1.89
C LEU A 57 -7.62 11.43 -2.86
N ALA A 58 -8.89 11.47 -3.27
CA ALA A 58 -9.34 12.33 -4.36
C ALA A 58 -9.42 13.85 -4.04
N ARG A 59 -8.99 14.33 -2.87
CA ARG A 59 -9.21 15.75 -2.50
C ARG A 59 -8.01 16.55 -1.98
N ASP A 60 -6.87 15.93 -1.64
CA ASP A 60 -5.70 16.68 -1.17
C ASP A 60 -4.40 16.00 -1.60
N ASP A 61 -3.72 16.63 -2.55
CA ASP A 61 -2.49 16.16 -3.19
C ASP A 61 -1.25 16.96 -2.79
N ARG A 62 -1.37 17.89 -1.83
CA ARG A 62 -0.28 18.75 -1.38
C ARG A 62 0.95 17.97 -0.95
N ALA A 63 0.75 16.86 -0.23
CA ALA A 63 1.84 15.99 0.22
C ALA A 63 2.61 15.37 -0.95
N VAL A 64 1.90 14.96 -2.00
CA VAL A 64 2.49 14.38 -3.21
C VAL A 64 3.20 15.45 -4.03
N ALA A 65 2.59 16.62 -4.20
CA ALA A 65 3.18 17.75 -4.91
C ALA A 65 4.49 18.22 -4.26
N LEU A 66 4.52 18.35 -2.93
CA LEU A 66 5.73 18.71 -2.19
C LEU A 66 6.85 17.67 -2.38
N LEU A 67 6.53 16.38 -2.27
CA LEU A 67 7.49 15.30 -2.48
C LEU A 67 8.05 15.31 -3.91
N PHE A 68 7.19 15.46 -4.91
CA PHE A 68 7.61 15.53 -6.31
C PHE A 68 8.44 16.76 -6.64
N LYS A 69 8.12 17.91 -6.04
CA LYS A 69 8.94 19.11 -6.19
C LYS A 69 10.29 18.96 -5.52
N ALA A 70 10.34 18.36 -4.32
CA ALA A 70 11.58 18.07 -3.63
C ALA A 70 12.50 17.16 -4.44
N MET A 71 11.96 16.07 -5.00
CA MET A 71 12.73 15.17 -5.88
C MET A 71 13.22 15.87 -7.14
N GLU A 72 12.40 16.73 -7.76
CA GLU A 72 12.78 17.53 -8.93
C GLU A 72 13.95 18.48 -8.61
N GLU A 73 13.84 19.29 -7.55
CA GLU A 73 14.90 20.24 -7.16
C GLU A 73 16.22 19.57 -6.77
N LEU A 74 16.15 18.33 -6.28
CA LEU A 74 17.33 17.54 -5.95
C LEU A 74 17.87 16.76 -7.16
N GLY A 75 17.19 16.76 -8.31
CA GLY A 75 17.60 15.98 -9.49
C GLY A 75 17.45 14.47 -9.31
N ILE A 76 16.44 14.03 -8.55
CA ILE A 76 16.13 12.62 -8.31
C ILE A 76 15.00 12.19 -9.27
N GLU A 77 15.27 11.17 -10.09
CA GLU A 77 14.26 10.58 -10.98
C GLU A 77 13.13 9.93 -10.17
N LYS A 78 11.88 10.23 -10.51
CA LYS A 78 10.69 9.72 -9.83
C LYS A 78 10.34 8.32 -10.35
N LYS A 79 10.32 7.31 -9.49
CA LYS A 79 9.84 5.96 -9.83
C LYS A 79 8.56 5.64 -9.06
N VAL A 80 7.43 5.77 -9.76
CA VAL A 80 6.10 5.51 -9.22
C VAL A 80 5.81 4.02 -9.27
N ILE A 81 5.81 3.34 -8.12
CA ILE A 81 5.59 1.89 -8.02
C ILE A 81 4.38 1.61 -7.13
N PRO A 82 3.37 0.86 -7.58
CA PRO A 82 2.24 0.50 -6.73
C PRO A 82 2.70 -0.37 -5.55
N MET A 83 2.27 -0.03 -4.33
CA MET A 83 2.59 -0.85 -3.16
C MET A 83 1.74 -2.11 -3.11
N ARG A 84 2.38 -3.25 -2.88
CA ARG A 84 1.72 -4.55 -2.71
C ARG A 84 1.61 -4.89 -1.23
N GLY A 85 0.57 -4.40 -0.58
CA GLY A 85 0.31 -4.66 0.84
C GLY A 85 -0.17 -3.42 1.59
N GLY A 86 -0.56 -3.61 2.84
CA GLY A 86 -0.95 -2.51 3.71
C GLY A 86 0.27 -1.75 4.23
N THR A 87 0.16 -0.43 4.28
CA THR A 87 1.11 0.45 4.97
C THR A 87 0.37 1.33 5.95
N ASP A 88 1.07 1.87 6.96
CA ASP A 88 0.49 2.87 7.85
C ASP A 88 0.03 4.11 7.08
N GLY A 89 0.77 4.49 6.03
CA GLY A 89 0.39 5.60 5.15
C GLY A 89 -0.93 5.35 4.42
N ALA A 90 -1.19 4.12 4.00
CA ALA A 90 -2.49 3.74 3.45
C ALA A 90 -3.59 3.86 4.53
N VAL A 91 -3.38 3.31 5.72
CA VAL A 91 -4.36 3.42 6.83
C VAL A 91 -4.67 4.87 7.19
N LEU A 92 -3.65 5.74 7.26
CA LEU A 92 -3.82 7.18 7.51
C LEU A 92 -4.55 7.89 6.36
N SER A 93 -4.22 7.53 5.12
CA SER A 93 -4.90 8.07 3.93
C SER A 93 -6.38 7.71 3.94
N ALA A 94 -6.74 6.49 4.34
CA ALA A 94 -8.13 6.05 4.52
C ALA A 94 -8.90 6.89 5.54
N ARG A 95 -8.19 7.45 6.52
CA ARG A 95 -8.72 8.32 7.58
C ARG A 95 -8.68 9.80 7.20
N GLY A 96 -8.38 10.13 5.95
CA GLY A 96 -8.38 11.50 5.43
C GLY A 96 -7.07 12.27 5.60
N ILE A 97 -5.96 11.58 5.90
CA ILE A 97 -4.62 12.19 5.98
C ILE A 97 -3.75 11.61 4.87
N PRO A 98 -3.70 12.23 3.67
CA PRO A 98 -2.88 11.75 2.56
C PRO A 98 -1.42 11.58 2.98
N THR A 99 -0.94 10.34 2.98
CA THR A 99 0.38 9.98 3.53
C THR A 99 1.14 9.16 2.49
N PRO A 100 1.72 9.80 1.46
CA PRO A 100 2.52 9.10 0.46
C PRO A 100 3.80 8.53 1.09
N ASN A 101 4.30 7.44 0.53
CA ASN A 101 5.55 6.82 0.95
C ASN A 101 6.65 7.10 -0.09
N PHE A 102 7.87 7.37 0.36
CA PHE A 102 9.03 7.54 -0.51
C PHE A 102 10.21 6.64 -0.10
N PHE A 103 11.30 6.62 -0.87
CA PHE A 103 12.45 5.76 -0.59
C PHE A 103 13.18 6.16 0.70
N THR A 104 13.74 5.16 1.39
CA THR A 104 14.66 5.36 2.52
C THR A 104 16.13 5.24 2.10
N GLY A 105 16.38 4.63 0.94
CA GLY A 105 17.71 4.23 0.46
C GLY A 105 18.11 2.81 0.85
N ALA A 106 17.34 2.12 1.71
CA ALA A 106 17.65 0.76 2.14
C ALA A 106 17.17 -0.32 1.15
N TYR A 107 17.79 -1.49 1.24
CA TYR A 107 17.53 -2.65 0.37
C TYR A 107 17.32 -3.93 1.20
N ASN A 108 16.65 -4.92 0.58
CA ASN A 108 16.46 -6.27 1.11
C ASN A 108 15.81 -6.32 2.52
N PHE A 109 14.81 -5.49 2.76
CA PHE A 109 14.04 -5.48 4.02
C PHE A 109 13.60 -6.89 4.45
N HIS A 110 13.69 -7.16 5.75
CA HIS A 110 13.31 -8.45 6.37
C HIS A 110 14.16 -9.64 5.93
N SER A 111 15.44 -9.39 5.61
CA SER A 111 16.40 -10.41 5.23
C SER A 111 17.70 -10.30 6.03
N ARG A 112 18.43 -11.40 6.16
CA ARG A 112 19.83 -11.38 6.64
C ARG A 112 20.78 -10.58 5.74
N TYR A 113 20.33 -10.24 4.53
CA TYR A 113 21.03 -9.43 3.54
C TYR A 113 20.51 -7.98 3.50
N GLU A 114 19.77 -7.54 4.51
CA GLU A 114 19.32 -6.15 4.65
C GLU A 114 20.51 -5.21 4.81
N PHE A 115 20.54 -4.12 4.04
CA PHE A 115 21.62 -3.13 4.10
C PHE A 115 21.15 -1.74 3.69
N LEU A 116 21.91 -0.73 4.11
CA LEU A 116 21.64 0.68 3.84
C LEU A 116 22.91 1.36 3.29
N PRO A 117 22.99 1.60 1.97
CA PRO A 117 24.02 2.47 1.40
C PRO A 117 23.91 3.89 1.95
N VAL A 118 24.97 4.38 2.60
CA VAL A 118 25.01 5.72 3.18
C VAL A 118 24.65 6.81 2.17
N PRO A 119 25.20 6.82 0.93
CA PRO A 119 24.82 7.84 -0.04
C PRO A 119 23.32 7.82 -0.40
N ALA A 120 22.69 6.65 -0.43
CA ALA A 120 21.25 6.55 -0.70
C ALA A 120 20.41 7.04 0.49
N PHE A 121 20.88 6.81 1.71
CA PHE A 121 20.28 7.36 2.93
C PHE A 121 20.39 8.88 3.00
N GLU A 122 21.54 9.46 2.65
CA GLU A 122 21.72 10.91 2.59
C GLU A 122 20.73 11.55 1.61
N ARG A 123 20.51 10.91 0.46
CA ARG A 123 19.51 11.39 -0.51
C ARG A 123 18.08 11.34 0.02
N SER A 124 17.71 10.32 0.80
CA SER A 124 16.37 10.28 1.42
C SER A 124 16.21 11.35 2.50
N PHE A 125 17.26 11.61 3.27
CA PHE A 125 17.32 12.73 4.22
C PHE A 125 17.17 14.09 3.53
N GLU A 126 17.89 14.33 2.43
CA GLU A 126 17.79 15.57 1.65
C GLU A 126 16.38 15.79 1.12
N VAL A 127 15.70 14.73 0.65
CA VAL A 127 14.30 14.80 0.22
C VAL A 127 13.40 15.21 1.39
N ALA A 128 13.54 14.58 2.56
CA ALA A 128 12.75 14.93 3.75
C ALA A 128 12.97 16.40 4.17
N LEU A 129 14.23 16.84 4.21
CA LEU A 129 14.59 18.22 4.54
C LEU A 129 13.99 19.21 3.52
N LYS A 130 14.08 18.88 2.22
CA LYS A 130 13.56 19.72 1.15
C LYS A 130 12.03 19.83 1.21
N ILE A 131 11.32 18.75 1.55
CA ILE A 131 9.87 18.79 1.78
C ILE A 131 9.52 19.79 2.89
N CYS A 132 10.23 19.75 4.02
CA CYS A 132 10.01 20.69 5.12
C CYS A 132 10.27 22.14 4.70
N GLN A 133 11.34 22.39 3.93
CA GLN A 133 11.66 23.72 3.39
C GLN A 133 10.55 24.24 2.45
N LEU A 134 10.10 23.42 1.50
CA LEU A 134 9.04 23.79 0.55
C LEU A 134 7.69 24.01 1.25
N ALA A 135 7.39 23.22 2.29
CA ALA A 135 6.19 23.41 3.10
C ALA A 135 6.23 24.75 3.86
N ALA A 136 7.40 25.12 4.41
CA ALA A 136 7.58 26.37 5.14
C ALA A 136 7.49 27.62 4.25
N THR A 137 7.86 27.53 2.97
CA THR A 137 7.78 28.65 2.01
C THR A 137 6.42 28.81 1.35
N GLY A 138 5.43 27.97 1.69
CA GLY A 138 4.07 28.10 1.19
C GLY A 138 3.83 27.56 -0.22
N TYR A 139 4.76 26.76 -0.77
CA TYR A 139 4.60 26.12 -2.09
C TYR A 139 3.29 25.31 -2.20
N CYS A 140 2.80 24.76 -1.09
CA CYS A 140 1.56 23.98 -1.06
C CYS A 140 0.29 24.79 -1.35
N MET A 141 0.33 26.12 -1.32
CA MET A 141 -0.82 26.98 -1.63
C MET A 141 -0.96 27.33 -3.12
N SER A 142 0.05 27.01 -3.93
CA SER A 142 0.10 27.30 -5.38
C SER A 142 0.40 26.08 -6.24
N ALA A 143 0.53 24.88 -5.63
CA ALA A 143 0.88 23.67 -6.34
C ALA A 143 -0.25 23.20 -7.27
N PRO A 144 0.05 22.81 -8.53
CA PRO A 144 -0.93 22.28 -9.45
C PRO A 144 -1.42 20.90 -9.00
N VAL A 145 -2.68 20.59 -9.36
CA VAL A 145 -3.28 19.30 -9.05
C VAL A 145 -2.51 18.18 -9.77
N VAL A 146 -1.99 17.21 -9.03
CA VAL A 146 -1.26 16.07 -9.59
C VAL A 146 -2.26 14.97 -9.98
N PRO A 147 -2.29 14.51 -11.24
CA PRO A 147 -3.25 13.49 -11.67
C PRO A 147 -3.04 12.14 -10.94
N ASP A 148 -4.17 11.53 -10.53
CA ASP A 148 -4.39 10.17 -9.98
C ASP A 148 -3.14 9.36 -9.59
N LEU A 149 -2.58 9.62 -8.40
CA LEU A 149 -1.52 8.82 -7.77
C LEU A 149 -2.12 7.92 -6.67
N ARG A 150 -2.74 6.83 -7.11
CA ARG A 150 -3.23 5.76 -6.22
C ARG A 150 -2.08 5.16 -5.43
N LEU A 151 -2.04 5.31 -4.11
CA LEU A 151 -1.25 4.51 -3.15
C LEU A 151 0.05 3.90 -3.71
N THR A 152 0.93 4.76 -4.22
CA THR A 152 2.19 4.36 -4.84
C THR A 152 3.35 4.70 -3.93
N LYS A 153 4.31 3.78 -3.84
CA LYS A 153 5.65 4.07 -3.36
C LYS A 153 6.33 4.92 -4.42
N LEU A 154 6.90 6.04 -3.99
CA LEU A 154 7.69 6.93 -4.83
C LEU A 154 9.16 6.67 -4.51
N THR A 155 9.77 5.76 -5.26
CA THR A 155 11.21 5.48 -5.15
C THR A 155 12.03 6.42 -6.00
#